data_AF-A0A961USB6-F1
#
_entry.id   AF-A0A961USB6-F1
#
_cell.length_a   1.000
_cell.length_b   1.000
_cell.length_c   1.000
_cell.angle_alpha   90.00
_cell.angle_beta   90.00
_cell.angle_gamma   90.00
#
_symmetry.space_group_name_H-M   'P 1'
#
loop_
_entity.id
_entity.type
_entity.pdbx_description
1 polymer ?
#
loop_
_entity_poly.entity_id
_entity_poly.type
_entity_poly.pdbx_seq_one_letter_code
_entity_poly.pdbx_strand_id
1 'polypeptide(L)'
;MIVTHTRSADGQSRIYLGGKSSLECWISPRSDGRSWTFHLEAAVTGNELSPDEERAWAIHTLMELSKILNVHPADLAAVPYETIAALHAADPFAGRRVATPKRQGPAQGFMSTTPGITRPSSDYSGTEYQQRRSQAR
;
A
#
# COMPACT_ATOMS: atom_id res chain seq x y z
N MET A 1 1.32 -6.67 -9.97
CA MET A 1 1.69 -5.67 -8.94
C MET A 1 0.42 -4.96 -8.53
N ILE A 2 0.07 -4.90 -7.23
CA ILE A 2 -1.21 -4.31 -6.81
C ILE A 2 -0.93 -2.97 -6.14
N VAL A 3 -1.19 -1.89 -6.87
CA VAL A 3 -1.05 -0.47 -6.47
C VAL A 3 -2.37 -0.02 -5.83
N THR A 4 -2.57 -0.36 -4.55
CA THR A 4 -3.73 0.15 -3.80
C THR A 4 -3.31 1.42 -3.08
N HIS A 5 -3.85 2.56 -3.50
CA HIS A 5 -3.71 3.80 -2.76
C HIS A 5 -4.55 3.73 -1.48
N THR A 6 -3.94 4.07 -0.35
CA THR A 6 -4.54 4.05 0.97
C THR A 6 -4.27 5.34 1.72
N ARG A 7 -5.23 5.76 2.54
CA ARG A 7 -5.10 6.91 3.44
C ARG A 7 -5.54 6.56 4.85
N SER A 8 -4.80 7.04 5.83
CA SER A 8 -5.16 6.98 7.26
C SER A 8 -5.91 8.24 7.70
N ALA A 9 -6.55 8.16 8.86
CA ALA A 9 -7.36 9.25 9.43
C ALA A 9 -6.55 10.53 9.75
N ASP A 10 -5.25 10.39 10.01
CA ASP A 10 -4.30 11.49 10.22
C ASP A 10 -3.75 12.08 8.90
N GLY A 11 -4.26 11.62 7.75
CA GLY A 11 -3.92 12.15 6.43
C GLY A 11 -2.66 11.54 5.79
N GLN A 12 -2.02 10.54 6.42
CA GLN A 12 -0.92 9.84 5.76
C GLN A 12 -1.43 9.07 4.55
N SER A 13 -0.67 9.13 3.47
CA SER A 13 -0.95 8.40 2.23
C SER A 13 0.11 7.32 2.03
N ARG A 14 -0.32 6.14 1.59
CA ARG A 14 0.56 5.04 1.20
C ARG A 14 0.02 4.36 -0.04
N ILE A 15 0.91 3.93 -0.92
CA ILE A 15 0.59 3.04 -2.03
C ILE A 15 1.13 1.67 -1.67
N TYR A 16 0.23 0.73 -1.44
CA TYR A 16 0.60 -0.68 -1.32
C TYR A 16 1.05 -1.17 -2.70
N LEU A 17 2.17 -1.88 -2.81
CA LEU A 17 2.66 -2.44 -4.09
C LEU A 17 2.40 -3.95 -4.20
N GLY A 18 2.04 -4.57 -3.07
CA GLY A 18 1.75 -5.99 -2.96
C GLY A 18 2.41 -6.58 -1.72
N GLY A 19 2.33 -7.90 -1.61
CA GLY A 19 3.04 -8.65 -0.59
C GLY A 19 3.15 -10.11 -0.97
N LYS A 20 4.28 -10.73 -0.64
CA LYS A 20 4.36 -12.20 -0.55
C LYS A 20 3.78 -12.58 0.81
N SER A 21 3.32 -13.80 1.02
CA SER A 21 2.74 -14.30 2.28
C SER A 21 3.54 -14.08 3.56
N SER A 22 4.70 -13.41 3.51
CA SER A 22 5.56 -13.09 4.64
C SER A 22 6.14 -11.67 4.59
N LEU A 23 5.81 -10.88 3.55
CA LEU A 23 6.28 -9.50 3.39
C LEU A 23 5.18 -8.59 2.88
N GLU A 24 5.12 -7.38 3.42
CA GLU A 24 4.32 -6.27 2.95
C GLU A 24 5.25 -5.21 2.36
N CYS A 25 4.92 -4.66 1.18
CA CYS A 25 5.67 -3.55 0.60
C CYS A 25 4.77 -2.40 0.19
N TRP A 26 5.21 -1.18 0.51
CA TRP A 26 4.49 0.05 0.18
C TRP A 26 5.45 1.21 -0.06
N ILE A 27 4.96 2.25 -0.70
CA ILE A 27 5.63 3.55 -0.78
C ILE A 27 4.82 4.62 -0.06
N SER A 28 5.52 5.57 0.56
CA SER A 28 4.92 6.74 1.20
C SER A 28 5.51 8.02 0.59
N PRO A 29 4.72 9.09 0.42
CA PRO A 29 5.25 10.36 -0.05
C PRO A 29 6.22 10.93 0.99
N ARG A 30 7.27 11.61 0.54
CA ARG A 30 8.11 12.44 1.40
C ARG A 30 7.49 13.82 1.55
N SER A 31 7.90 14.55 2.59
CA SER A 31 7.39 15.89 2.88
C SER A 31 7.69 16.94 1.80
N ASP A 32 8.60 16.62 0.87
CA ASP A 32 8.91 17.46 -0.29
C ASP A 32 7.85 17.38 -1.41
N GLY A 33 6.89 16.45 -1.32
CA GLY A 33 5.84 16.24 -2.31
C GLY A 33 6.34 15.82 -3.69
N ARG A 34 7.60 15.40 -3.82
CA ARG A 34 8.21 15.03 -5.11
C ARG A 34 8.87 13.67 -5.08
N SER A 35 9.36 13.26 -3.92
CA SER A 35 9.99 11.97 -3.73
C SER A 35 9.16 11.09 -2.81
N TRP A 36 9.55 9.83 -2.72
CA TRP A 36 8.87 8.83 -1.91
C TRP A 36 9.89 7.89 -1.29
N THR A 37 9.46 7.20 -0.24
CA THR A 37 10.25 6.19 0.46
C THR A 37 9.64 4.83 0.22
N PHE A 38 10.46 3.85 -0.16
CA PHE A 38 10.07 2.45 -0.20
C PHE A 38 10.19 1.83 1.18
N HIS A 39 9.17 1.08 1.58
CA HIS A 39 9.11 0.36 2.83
C HIS A 39 8.89 -1.13 2.54
N LEU A 40 9.58 -1.95 3.32
CA LEU A 40 9.43 -3.39 3.36
C LEU A 40 9.30 -3.80 4.81
N GLU A 41 8.28 -4.59 5.13
CA GLU A 41 8.06 -5.08 6.48
C GLU A 41 7.61 -6.54 6.45
N ALA A 42 7.99 -7.31 7.47
CA ALA A 42 7.47 -8.66 7.68
C ALA A 42 5.94 -8.62 7.84
N ALA A 43 5.24 -9.48 7.11
CA ALA A 43 3.81 -9.65 7.26
C ALA A 43 3.50 -10.34 8.60
N VAL A 44 2.35 -10.01 9.18
CA VAL A 44 1.89 -10.57 10.48
C VAL A 44 1.74 -12.09 10.44
N THR A 45 1.50 -12.63 9.24
CA THR A 45 1.40 -14.06 8.96
C THR A 45 2.49 -14.40 7.96
N GLY A 46 3.22 -15.50 8.15
CA GLY A 46 4.26 -15.91 7.21
C GLY A 46 5.45 -16.60 7.88
N ASN A 47 6.35 -17.14 7.04
CA ASN A 47 7.65 -17.62 7.50
C ASN A 47 8.64 -16.45 7.52
N GLU A 48 9.57 -16.48 8.46
CA GLU A 48 10.69 -15.54 8.44
C GLU A 48 11.49 -15.72 7.14
N LEU A 49 11.84 -14.61 6.50
CA LEU A 49 12.67 -14.61 5.30
C LEU A 49 14.07 -14.16 5.68
N SER A 50 15.05 -14.69 4.97
CA SER A 50 16.42 -14.20 5.10
C SER A 50 16.55 -12.79 4.51
N PRO A 51 17.52 -11.99 4.98
CA PRO A 51 17.78 -10.64 4.43
C PRO A 51 18.02 -10.64 2.91
N ASP A 52 18.61 -11.70 2.36
CA ASP A 52 18.84 -11.83 0.92
C ASP A 52 17.53 -12.05 0.14
N GLU A 53 16.60 -12.83 0.70
CA GLU A 53 15.27 -13.02 0.11
C GLU A 53 14.43 -11.74 0.17
N GLU A 54 14.51 -11.00 1.28
CA GLU A 54 13.89 -9.68 1.42
C GLU A 54 14.43 -8.70 0.37
N ARG A 55 15.75 -8.66 0.21
CA ARG A 55 16.42 -7.81 -0.78
C ARG A 55 16.03 -8.19 -2.21
N ALA A 56 16.03 -9.48 -2.53
CA ALA A 56 15.63 -9.97 -3.85
C ALA A 56 14.17 -9.59 -4.15
N TRP A 57 13.28 -9.70 -3.16
CA TRP A 57 11.88 -9.30 -3.29
C TRP A 57 11.71 -7.80 -3.50
N ALA A 58 12.46 -6.97 -2.76
CA ALA A 58 12.45 -5.52 -2.93
C ALA A 58 12.90 -5.12 -4.35
N ILE A 59 14.02 -5.68 -4.82
CA ILE A 59 14.54 -5.44 -6.17
C ILE A 59 13.52 -5.85 -7.22
N HIS A 60 12.97 -7.05 -7.11
CA HIS A 60 11.95 -7.55 -8.04
C HIS A 60 10.72 -6.61 -8.07
N THR A 61 10.23 -6.17 -6.91
CA THR A 61 9.08 -5.26 -6.82
C THR A 61 9.35 -3.93 -7.51
N LEU A 62 10.53 -3.33 -7.28
CA LEU A 62 10.91 -2.05 -7.89
C LEU A 62 11.14 -2.17 -9.40
N MET A 63 11.71 -3.30 -9.87
CA MET A 63 11.86 -3.58 -11.30
C MET A 63 10.52 -3.75 -12.01
N GLU A 64 9.55 -4.43 -11.38
CA GLU A 64 8.20 -4.53 -11.94
C GLU A 64 7.50 -3.17 -11.99
N LEU A 65 7.68 -2.35 -10.94
CA LEU A 65 7.15 -0.98 -10.91
C LEU A 65 7.74 -0.12 -12.04
N SER A 66 9.06 -0.18 -12.28
CA SER A 66 9.70 0.58 -13.35
C SER A 66 9.20 0.15 -14.74
N LYS A 67 8.96 -1.15 -14.95
CA LYS A 67 8.35 -1.66 -16.20
C LYS A 67 6.96 -1.10 -16.42
N ILE A 68 6.11 -1.09 -15.39
CA ILE A 68 4.72 -0.59 -15.49
C ILE A 68 4.70 0.91 -15.78
N LEU A 69 5.60 1.67 -15.17
CA LEU A 69 5.77 3.11 -15.42
C LEU A 69 6.47 3.41 -16.74
N ASN A 70 7.01 2.40 -17.42
CA ASN A 70 7.85 2.54 -18.61
C ASN A 70 9.02 3.51 -18.40
N VAL A 71 9.72 3.37 -17.27
CA VAL A 71 10.91 4.16 -16.91
C VAL A 71 12.10 3.24 -16.67
N HIS A 72 13.31 3.77 -16.87
CA HIS A 72 14.51 3.04 -16.50
C HIS A 72 14.59 2.88 -14.97
N PRO A 73 15.03 1.72 -14.43
CA PRO A 73 15.06 1.50 -12.98
C PRO A 73 15.83 2.55 -12.18
N ALA A 74 16.89 3.13 -12.77
CA ALA A 74 17.68 4.19 -12.16
C ALA A 74 16.90 5.51 -12.01
N ASP A 75 15.90 5.75 -12.86
CA ASP A 75 15.10 6.97 -12.88
C ASP A 75 13.84 6.85 -12.02
N LEU A 76 13.57 5.66 -11.48
CA LEU A 76 12.36 5.36 -10.71
C LEU A 76 12.18 6.32 -9.52
N ALA A 77 13.26 6.67 -8.84
CA ALA A 77 13.24 7.59 -7.69
C ALA A 77 12.82 9.04 -8.05
N ALA A 78 12.91 9.42 -9.32
CA ALA A 78 12.47 10.73 -9.81
C ALA A 78 10.99 10.75 -10.21
N VAL A 79 10.33 9.59 -10.28
CA VAL A 79 8.90 9.52 -10.61
C VAL A 79 8.08 10.09 -9.44
N PRO A 80 7.21 11.09 -9.68
CA PRO A 80 6.36 11.64 -8.64
C PRO A 80 5.45 10.60 -8.00
N TYR A 81 5.23 10.74 -6.70
CA TYR A 81 4.35 9.84 -5.94
C TYR A 81 2.95 9.73 -6.56
N GLU A 82 2.41 10.85 -7.04
CA GLU A 82 1.08 10.95 -7.64
C GLU A 82 0.99 10.17 -8.96
N THR A 83 2.07 10.16 -9.74
CA THR A 83 2.16 9.37 -10.98
C THR A 83 2.08 7.87 -10.65
N ILE A 84 2.73 7.44 -9.58
CA ILE A 84 2.65 6.06 -9.11
C ILE A 84 1.26 5.76 -8.54
N ALA A 85 0.67 6.70 -7.79
CA ALA A 85 -0.68 6.55 -7.25
C ALA A 85 -1.73 6.39 -8.36
N ALA A 86 -1.55 7.08 -9.48
CA ALA A 86 -2.44 7.03 -10.64
C ALA A 86 -2.45 5.67 -11.35
N LEU A 87 -1.46 4.79 -11.10
CA LEU A 87 -1.45 3.41 -11.59
C LEU A 87 -2.49 2.49 -10.92
N HIS A 88 -3.32 3.04 -10.01
CA HIS A 88 -4.47 2.36 -9.43
C HIS A 88 -5.23 1.57 -10.52
N ALA A 89 -5.37 0.25 -10.30
CA ALA A 89 -6.24 -0.58 -11.11
C ALA A 89 -7.67 -0.01 -11.02
N ALA A 90 -8.33 0.20 -12.16
CA ALA A 90 -9.68 0.79 -12.24
C ALA A 90 -10.72 0.13 -11.30
N ASP A 91 -10.44 -1.10 -10.85
CA ASP A 91 -11.13 -1.76 -9.76
C ASP A 91 -10.19 -1.92 -8.52
N PRO A 92 -10.39 -1.15 -7.44
CA PRO A 92 -9.64 -1.27 -6.19
C PRO A 92 -9.97 -2.57 -5.40
N PHE A 93 -10.84 -3.43 -5.93
CA PHE A 93 -11.19 -4.74 -5.40
C PHE A 93 -10.62 -5.91 -6.22
N ALA A 94 -10.11 -5.66 -7.43
CA ALA A 94 -9.49 -6.68 -8.25
C ALA A 94 -8.21 -7.22 -7.59
N GLY A 95 -8.26 -8.48 -7.11
CA GLY A 95 -7.11 -9.21 -6.57
C GLY A 95 -6.76 -8.96 -5.11
N ARG A 96 -7.69 -8.43 -4.29
CA ARG A 96 -7.42 -8.09 -2.88
C ARG A 96 -6.78 -9.22 -2.04
N ARG A 97 -5.53 -8.98 -1.64
CA ARG A 97 -5.15 -8.93 -0.22
C ARG A 97 -5.14 -7.46 0.19
N VAL A 98 -6.21 -6.99 0.83
CA VAL A 98 -6.19 -5.72 1.55
C VAL A 98 -5.30 -5.92 2.76
N ALA A 99 -4.35 -5.02 3.00
CA ALA A 99 -3.58 -5.00 4.24
C ALA A 99 -4.57 -5.09 5.40
N THR A 100 -4.56 -6.22 6.10
CA THR A 100 -5.40 -6.37 7.29
C THR A 100 -4.75 -5.47 8.32
N PRO A 101 -5.47 -4.47 8.87
CA PRO A 101 -4.85 -3.61 9.85
C PRO A 101 -4.26 -4.49 10.95
N LYS A 102 -2.95 -4.33 11.19
CA LYS A 102 -2.34 -4.73 12.47
C LYS A 102 -3.31 -4.21 13.54
N ARG A 103 -3.56 -5.00 14.59
CA ARG A 103 -4.40 -4.61 15.74
C ARG A 103 -3.76 -3.38 16.43
N GLN A 104 -3.81 -2.23 15.79
CA GLN A 104 -3.53 -0.91 16.29
C GLN A 104 -4.90 -0.25 16.35
N GLY A 105 -5.17 0.43 17.47
CA GLY A 105 -6.50 0.93 17.80
C GLY A 105 -7.16 1.71 16.65
N PRO A 106 -8.49 1.86 16.68
CA PRO A 106 -9.33 2.35 15.57
C PRO A 106 -8.95 3.71 14.97
N ALA A 107 -7.99 4.44 15.55
CA ALA A 107 -7.48 5.71 15.06
C ALA A 107 -6.35 5.61 14.01
N GLN A 108 -5.73 4.43 13.78
CA GLN A 108 -4.53 4.28 12.92
C GLN A 108 -4.72 3.36 11.70
N GLY A 109 -5.96 3.05 11.31
CA GLY A 109 -6.24 2.19 10.16
C GLY A 109 -6.04 2.90 8.81
N PHE A 110 -5.38 2.25 7.86
CA PHE A 110 -5.31 2.68 6.46
C PHE A 110 -6.48 2.10 5.66
N MET A 111 -7.20 2.94 4.92
CA MET A 111 -8.32 2.53 4.07
C MET A 111 -8.02 2.77 2.59
N SER A 112 -8.49 1.89 1.71
CA SER A 112 -8.33 2.02 0.26
C SER A 112 -9.15 3.20 -0.27
N THR A 113 -8.52 4.09 -1.04
CA THR A 113 -9.17 5.27 -1.65
C THR A 113 -8.67 5.48 -3.07
N THR A 114 -9.51 6.06 -3.93
CA THR A 114 -9.08 6.62 -5.21
C THR A 114 -8.10 7.78 -4.97
N PRO A 115 -7.04 7.94 -5.78
CA PRO A 115 -6.16 9.10 -5.71
C PRO A 115 -6.93 10.42 -5.84
N GLY A 116 -6.54 11.44 -5.08
CA GLY A 116 -7.18 12.77 -5.11
C GLY A 116 -8.46 12.93 -4.30
N ILE A 117 -9.02 11.85 -3.75
CA ILE A 117 -10.19 11.92 -2.86
C ILE A 117 -9.72 11.89 -1.40
N THR A 118 -10.13 12.89 -0.61
CA THR A 118 -10.00 12.88 0.85
C THR A 118 -11.29 12.33 1.43
N ARG A 119 -11.26 11.14 2.03
CA ARG A 119 -12.44 10.57 2.70
C ARG A 119 -12.71 11.34 4.01
N PRO A 120 -13.97 11.58 4.37
CA PRO A 120 -14.33 12.18 5.65
C PRO A 120 -13.82 11.32 6.81
N SER A 121 -13.37 11.96 7.90
CA SER A 121 -12.90 11.26 9.10
C SER A 121 -13.98 10.36 9.75
N SER A 122 -15.27 10.63 9.48
CA SER A 122 -16.40 9.80 9.90
C SER A 122 -16.41 8.39 9.30
N ASP A 123 -15.78 8.18 8.14
CA ASP A 123 -15.65 6.84 7.53
C ASP A 123 -14.77 5.91 8.39
N TYR A 124 -13.89 6.49 9.21
CA TYR A 124 -12.99 5.75 10.10
C TYR A 124 -13.65 5.41 11.45
N SER A 125 -14.80 6.01 11.76
CA SER A 125 -15.57 5.76 12.97
C SER A 125 -16.80 4.87 12.70
N GLY A 126 -16.62 3.56 12.74
CA GLY A 126 -17.48 2.74 13.60
C GLY A 126 -18.70 1.97 13.07
N THR A 127 -19.04 1.91 11.77
CA THR A 127 -20.22 1.10 11.33
C THR A 127 -19.94 0.04 10.26
N GLU A 128 -19.04 0.27 9.30
CA GLU A 128 -18.72 -0.76 8.29
C GLU A 128 -18.01 -2.00 8.86
N TYR A 129 -17.33 -1.85 10.01
CA TYR A 129 -16.62 -2.96 10.67
C TYR A 129 -17.57 -4.00 11.29
N GLN A 130 -18.78 -3.60 11.70
CA GLN A 130 -19.77 -4.53 12.25
C GLN A 130 -20.43 -5.37 11.16
N GLN A 131 -20.72 -4.79 9.99
CA GLN A 131 -21.39 -5.50 8.89
C GLN A 131 -20.52 -6.62 8.27
N ARG A 132 -19.19 -6.46 8.24
CA ARG A 132 -18.29 -7.54 7.77
C ARG A 132 -18.17 -8.70 8.74
N ARG A 133 -18.42 -8.49 10.04
CA ARG A 133 -18.37 -9.56 11.05
C ARG A 133 -19.62 -10.44 11.03
N SER A 134 -20.74 -9.92 10.54
CA SER A 134 -22.01 -10.66 10.44
C SER A 134 -22.15 -11.51 9.17
N GLN A 135 -21.27 -11.36 8.17
CA GLN A 135 -21.29 -12.19 6.94
C GLN A 135 -20.24 -13.33 6.93
N ALA A 136 -19.43 -13.47 7.98
CA ALA A 136 -18.42 -14.52 8.12
C ALA A 136 -18.83 -15.62 9.11
N ARG A 137 -20.13 -15.88 9.27
CA ARG A 137 -20.68 -16.98 10.05
C ARG A 137 -21.41 -17.97 9.16
#